data_AF-A0A9D3TK13-F1
#
_entry.id   AF-A0A9D3TK13-F1
#
_cell.length_a   1.000
_cell.length_b   1.000
_cell.length_c   1.000
_cell.angle_alpha   90.00
_cell.angle_beta   90.00
_cell.angle_gamma   90.00
#
_symmetry.space_group_name_H-M   'P 1'
#
loop_
_entity.id
_entity.type
_entity.pdbx_description
1 polymer ?
#
loop_
_entity_poly.entity_id
_entity_poly.type
_entity_poly.pdbx_seq_one_letter_code
_entity_poly.pdbx_strand_id
1 'polypeptide(L)'
;MRRSLAPSQVAKRKPGGDSSEDEDWHPEAVQKRRKSDMECRESYISPFRKPLTQLTNRPVCLDSSKHEAFIRSILSKPFKVPIPNYTGALGIRTLGLKRAGVRKALHDPFEEGALVLYEPPVMSAHDLIKTEKEKLPVHVVVDPVLGKVLRPHQREGVKFLWDCVTGRRIPNS
;
A
#
# COMPACT_ATOMS: atom_id res chain seq x y z
N MET A 1 8.50 15.93 -10.87
CA MET A 1 8.34 15.94 -12.34
C MET A 1 8.43 17.37 -12.86
N ARG A 2 9.33 17.67 -13.81
CA ARG A 2 9.45 19.01 -14.44
C ARG A 2 8.35 19.20 -15.49
N ARG A 3 7.72 20.38 -15.54
CA ARG A 3 6.70 20.72 -16.55
C ARG A 3 7.25 20.71 -17.99
N SER A 4 8.53 21.04 -18.18
CA SER A 4 9.22 20.99 -19.48
C SER A 4 9.46 19.57 -20.00
N LEU A 5 9.42 18.58 -19.11
CA LEU A 5 9.54 17.15 -19.45
C LEU A 5 8.17 16.46 -19.44
N ALA A 6 7.08 17.22 -19.31
CA ALA A 6 5.75 16.67 -19.39
C ALA A 6 5.47 16.25 -20.84
N PRO A 7 4.98 15.02 -21.07
CA PRO A 7 4.69 14.51 -22.43
C PRO A 7 3.79 15.44 -23.26
N SER A 8 2.93 16.23 -22.61
CA SER A 8 2.04 17.19 -23.25
C SER A 8 2.72 18.39 -23.94
N GLN A 9 4.01 18.64 -23.68
CA GLN A 9 4.76 19.72 -24.35
C GLN A 9 5.32 19.32 -25.74
N VAL A 10 5.42 18.02 -26.04
CA VAL A 10 6.08 17.53 -27.26
C VAL A 10 5.19 17.67 -28.51
N ALA A 11 3.88 17.89 -28.34
CA ALA A 11 2.90 17.91 -29.43
C ALA A 11 2.65 19.30 -30.06
N LYS A 12 3.69 20.13 -30.27
CA LYS A 12 3.54 21.34 -31.10
C LYS A 12 3.79 21.00 -32.58
N ARG A 13 2.72 20.75 -33.33
CA ARG A 13 2.73 20.68 -34.80
C ARG A 13 3.20 22.04 -35.38
N LYS A 14 4.22 22.02 -36.23
CA LYS A 14 4.65 23.18 -37.06
C LYS A 14 3.60 23.45 -38.15
N PRO A 15 3.35 24.72 -38.55
CA PRO A 15 2.57 25.02 -39.74
C PRO A 15 3.46 25.16 -41.00
N GLY A 16 3.10 24.46 -42.08
CA GLY A 16 3.15 24.94 -43.47
C GLY A 16 4.39 24.64 -44.36
N GLY A 17 4.09 24.04 -45.55
CA GLY A 17 4.87 24.04 -46.82
C GLY A 17 5.68 22.75 -47.10
N ASP A 18 5.70 22.08 -48.26
CA ASP A 18 5.14 22.30 -49.61
C ASP A 18 5.33 21.00 -50.47
N SER A 19 4.43 20.78 -51.44
CA SER A 19 4.51 20.02 -52.72
C SER A 19 4.47 18.46 -52.90
N SER A 20 3.59 18.10 -53.87
CA SER A 20 3.51 16.99 -54.85
C SER A 20 2.63 15.72 -54.61
N GLU A 21 1.43 15.73 -55.26
CA GLU A 21 0.79 14.73 -56.19
C GLU A 21 0.75 13.23 -55.73
N ASP A 22 -0.37 12.47 -55.63
CA ASP A 22 -1.52 12.24 -56.52
C ASP A 22 -2.78 11.65 -55.78
N GLU A 23 -3.99 12.08 -56.21
CA GLU A 23 -5.33 11.41 -56.39
C GLU A 23 -5.76 10.17 -55.53
N ASP A 24 -7.00 9.89 -55.10
CA ASP A 24 -8.36 10.48 -55.10
C ASP A 24 -9.27 9.54 -54.25
N TRP A 25 -10.17 10.07 -53.39
CA TRP A 25 -11.55 9.54 -53.18
C TRP A 25 -12.41 10.48 -52.30
N HIS A 26 -13.45 11.06 -52.90
CA HIS A 26 -14.50 11.87 -52.23
C HIS A 26 -15.88 11.18 -52.33
N PRO A 27 -16.72 11.23 -51.27
CA PRO A 27 -17.86 12.18 -51.25
C PRO A 27 -18.22 12.63 -49.80
N GLU A 28 -18.95 13.69 -49.44
CA GLU A 28 -19.66 14.78 -50.10
C GLU A 28 -19.70 15.95 -49.08
N ALA A 29 -19.73 17.19 -49.56
CA ALA A 29 -19.69 18.39 -48.72
C ALA A 29 -21.03 18.68 -48.04
N VAL A 30 -21.10 18.61 -46.70
CA VAL A 30 -22.18 19.23 -45.93
C VAL A 30 -21.74 20.59 -45.41
N GLN A 31 -22.49 21.60 -45.81
CA GLN A 31 -22.24 23.02 -45.63
C GLN A 31 -22.14 23.44 -44.16
N LYS A 32 -21.17 24.31 -43.88
CA LYS A 32 -20.99 25.04 -42.61
C LYS A 32 -22.30 25.71 -42.17
N ARG A 33 -22.87 25.25 -41.05
CA ARG A 33 -23.74 26.11 -40.23
C ARG A 33 -22.88 26.85 -39.20
N ARG A 34 -22.54 28.10 -39.53
CA ARG A 34 -22.33 29.12 -38.50
C ARG A 34 -23.68 29.36 -37.84
N LYS A 35 -23.83 28.99 -36.58
CA LYS A 35 -24.90 29.54 -35.74
C LYS A 35 -24.31 29.89 -34.38
N SER A 36 -24.15 31.19 -34.20
CA SER A 36 -24.20 31.85 -32.91
C SER A 36 -25.32 31.24 -32.08
N ASP A 37 -25.01 30.78 -30.88
CA ASP A 37 -25.62 31.40 -29.73
C ASP A 37 -24.85 31.02 -28.47
N MET A 38 -24.66 32.05 -27.65
CA MET A 38 -24.15 31.97 -26.31
C MET A 38 -25.23 31.37 -25.42
N GLU A 39 -25.59 30.11 -25.66
CA GLU A 39 -26.68 29.44 -24.96
C GLU A 39 -26.12 28.59 -23.81
N CYS A 40 -26.11 29.22 -22.64
CA CYS A 40 -26.37 28.63 -21.33
C CYS A 40 -25.77 27.23 -21.09
N ARG A 41 -24.47 27.18 -20.78
CA ARG A 41 -23.85 25.99 -20.14
C ARG A 41 -24.19 25.90 -18.64
N GLU A 42 -25.27 26.56 -18.22
CA GLU A 42 -25.61 26.80 -16.81
C GLU A 42 -26.80 25.92 -16.36
N SER A 43 -27.51 25.29 -17.29
CA SER A 43 -28.76 24.55 -17.04
C SER A 43 -28.62 23.19 -16.34
N TYR A 44 -27.40 22.75 -16.01
CA TYR A 44 -27.15 21.44 -15.37
C TYR A 44 -26.63 21.55 -13.92
N ILE A 45 -26.69 22.74 -13.32
CA ILE A 45 -26.18 22.98 -11.96
C ILE A 45 -27.32 22.81 -10.95
N SER A 46 -27.21 21.78 -10.11
CA SER A 46 -28.12 21.53 -8.99
C SER A 46 -28.18 22.73 -8.03
N PRO A 47 -29.38 23.20 -7.60
CA PRO A 47 -29.52 24.29 -6.62
C PRO A 47 -28.84 24.01 -5.27
N PHE A 48 -28.59 22.73 -4.96
CA PHE A 48 -27.95 22.29 -3.71
C PHE A 48 -26.43 22.09 -3.86
N ARG A 49 -25.88 22.26 -5.06
CA ARG A 49 -24.44 22.13 -5.31
C ARG A 49 -23.88 23.48 -5.71
N LYS A 50 -23.09 24.08 -4.82
CA LYS A 50 -22.23 25.20 -5.19
C LYS A 50 -21.23 24.71 -6.23
N PRO A 51 -21.10 25.34 -7.42
CA PRO A 51 -20.07 24.96 -8.37
C PRO A 51 -18.72 25.09 -7.66
N LEU A 52 -17.90 24.06 -7.75
CA LEU A 52 -16.57 24.08 -7.18
C LEU A 52 -15.84 25.24 -7.85
N THR A 53 -15.56 26.31 -7.10
CA THR A 53 -14.79 27.43 -7.61
C THR A 53 -13.51 26.83 -8.18
N GLN A 54 -13.27 27.04 -9.47
CA GLN A 54 -11.99 26.65 -10.03
C GLN A 54 -10.97 27.49 -9.29
N LEU A 55 -10.28 26.88 -8.32
CA LEU A 55 -9.01 27.39 -7.81
C LEU A 55 -8.14 27.46 -9.04
N THR A 56 -8.08 28.64 -9.66
CA THR A 56 -7.12 28.91 -10.70
C THR A 56 -5.78 28.92 -9.96
N ASN A 57 -5.22 27.73 -9.73
CA ASN A 57 -3.83 27.50 -9.35
C ASN A 57 -2.94 27.84 -10.56
N ARG A 58 -3.26 28.93 -11.25
CA ARG A 58 -2.40 29.55 -12.22
C ARG A 58 -1.69 30.64 -11.45
N PRO A 59 -0.49 30.39 -10.88
CA PRO A 59 0.33 31.50 -10.47
C PRO A 59 0.49 32.36 -11.73
N VAL A 60 0.10 33.64 -11.64
CA VAL A 60 0.49 34.67 -12.60
C VAL A 60 2.00 34.85 -12.42
N CYS A 61 2.76 33.85 -12.85
CA CYS A 61 4.20 33.89 -12.84
C CYS A 61 4.61 34.45 -14.20
N LEU A 62 4.82 35.76 -14.22
CA LEU A 62 5.24 36.54 -15.38
C LEU A 62 6.64 36.14 -15.91
N ASP A 63 7.31 35.18 -15.28
CA ASP A 63 8.64 34.73 -15.67
C ASP A 63 8.81 33.21 -15.45
N SER A 64 8.86 32.46 -16.55
CA SER A 64 8.98 30.99 -16.52
C SER A 64 10.27 30.54 -15.81
N SER A 65 11.32 31.36 -15.84
CA SER A 65 12.61 31.04 -15.23
C SER A 65 12.52 31.03 -13.70
N LYS A 66 11.85 32.02 -13.10
CA LYS A 66 11.61 32.13 -11.65
C LYS A 66 10.71 31.01 -11.15
N HIS A 67 9.67 30.66 -11.91
CA HIS A 67 8.81 29.52 -11.58
C HIS A 67 9.61 28.22 -11.52
N GLU A 68 10.46 27.98 -12.52
CA GLU A 68 11.21 26.73 -12.58
C GLU A 68 12.24 26.63 -11.45
N ALA A 69 12.92 27.73 -11.13
CA ALA A 69 13.84 27.80 -9.98
C ALA A 69 13.11 27.52 -8.65
N PHE A 70 11.90 28.07 -8.47
CA PHE A 70 11.07 27.83 -7.30
C PHE A 70 10.64 26.36 -7.17
N ILE A 71 10.22 25.72 -8.27
CA ILE A 71 9.87 24.29 -8.25
C ILE A 71 11.09 23.41 -7.94
N ARG A 72 12.27 23.74 -8.48
CA ARG A 72 13.51 23.01 -8.16
C ARG A 72 13.84 23.09 -6.66
N SER A 73 13.64 24.25 -6.03
CA SER A 73 13.92 24.41 -4.59
C SER A 73 12.93 23.70 -3.67
N ILE A 74 11.68 23.49 -4.11
CA ILE A 74 10.70 22.67 -3.39
C ILE A 74 11.07 21.19 -3.50
N LEU A 75 11.38 20.72 -4.71
CA LEU A 75 11.65 19.31 -4.98
C LEU A 75 13.00 18.84 -4.40
N SER A 76 13.94 19.74 -4.16
CA SER A 76 15.22 19.41 -3.53
C SER A 76 15.14 19.29 -2.01
N LYS A 77 14.06 19.75 -1.37
CA LYS A 77 13.87 19.63 0.08
C LYS A 77 13.25 18.27 0.42
N PRO A 78 13.68 17.60 1.50
CA PRO A 78 13.01 16.38 1.96
C PRO A 78 11.56 16.70 2.32
N PHE A 79 10.66 15.76 2.03
CA PHE A 79 9.23 15.92 2.30
C PHE A 79 8.98 16.24 3.77
N LYS A 80 8.33 17.38 4.06
CA LYS A 80 7.89 17.78 5.39
C LYS A 80 6.37 17.72 5.46
N VAL A 81 5.86 16.94 6.40
CA VAL A 81 4.42 16.81 6.63
C VAL A 81 3.82 18.19 6.94
N PRO A 82 2.77 18.64 6.23
CA PRO A 82 2.18 19.97 6.36
C PRO A 82 1.25 20.05 7.58
N ILE A 83 1.69 19.50 8.71
CA ILE A 83 1.01 19.61 10.00
C ILE A 83 1.92 20.46 10.89
N PRO A 84 1.46 21.63 11.37
CA PRO A 84 2.22 22.47 12.28
C PRO A 84 2.70 21.65 13.49
N ASN A 85 3.99 21.76 13.84
CA ASN A 85 4.63 21.05 14.97
C ASN A 85 4.72 19.52 14.84
N TYR A 86 4.63 18.94 13.64
CA TYR A 86 4.82 17.50 13.46
C TYR A 86 6.28 17.05 13.69
N THR A 87 6.51 16.38 14.82
CA THR A 87 7.75 15.71 15.24
C THR A 87 7.65 14.19 15.10
N GLY A 88 7.24 13.71 13.93
CA GLY A 88 7.25 12.27 13.63
C GLY A 88 8.65 11.79 13.24
N ALA A 89 9.19 10.80 13.97
CA ALA A 89 10.40 10.11 13.55
C ALA A 89 10.15 9.39 12.22
N LEU A 90 10.98 9.64 11.22
CA LEU A 90 10.91 9.03 9.88
C LEU A 90 11.29 7.53 9.86
N GLY A 91 11.39 6.89 11.02
CA GLY A 91 11.68 5.48 11.17
C GLY A 91 10.61 4.76 12.01
N ILE A 92 10.01 3.74 11.41
CA ILE A 92 9.40 2.56 12.07
C ILE A 92 8.05 2.75 12.80
N ARG A 93 7.24 3.77 12.53
CA ARG A 93 5.89 3.88 13.13
C ARG A 93 4.79 3.90 12.08
N THR A 94 4.33 2.71 11.69
CA THR A 94 3.01 2.56 11.08
C THR A 94 1.93 2.82 12.13
N LEU A 95 0.90 3.60 11.77
CA LEU A 95 -0.25 3.86 12.63
C LEU A 95 -1.12 2.59 12.66
N GLY A 96 -1.42 2.06 13.85
CA GLY A 96 -2.58 1.17 14.04
C GLY A 96 -2.34 -0.26 14.52
N LEU A 97 -1.11 -0.78 14.68
CA LEU A 97 -0.91 -2.09 15.31
C LEU A 97 0.53 -2.26 15.81
N LYS A 98 0.94 -1.48 16.81
CA LYS A 98 1.98 -1.99 17.70
C LYS A 98 1.37 -3.21 18.39
N ARG A 99 1.59 -4.40 17.83
CA ARG A 99 1.30 -5.65 18.53
C ARG A 99 2.18 -5.63 19.78
N ALA A 100 1.64 -5.17 20.91
CA ALA A 100 2.05 -5.72 22.20
C ALA A 100 2.05 -7.25 21.99
N GLY A 101 3.19 -7.89 22.23
CA GLY A 101 3.52 -9.21 21.70
C GLY A 101 2.35 -10.17 21.82
N VAL A 102 1.67 -10.43 20.70
CA VAL A 102 0.57 -11.40 20.66
C VAL A 102 1.15 -12.72 21.14
N ARG A 103 0.53 -13.32 22.16
CA ARG A 103 0.92 -14.63 22.66
C ARG A 103 0.87 -15.63 21.50
N LYS A 104 2.04 -16.06 21.05
CA LYS A 104 2.24 -16.99 19.94
C LYS A 104 3.37 -17.97 20.31
N ALA A 105 3.44 -19.07 19.58
CA ALA A 105 4.58 -19.97 19.68
C ALA A 105 5.88 -19.23 19.37
N LEU A 106 6.98 -19.66 20.02
CA LEU A 106 8.29 -19.06 19.82
C LEU A 106 8.82 -19.31 18.40
N HIS A 107 8.61 -20.53 17.90
CA HIS A 107 8.95 -20.96 16.54
C HIS A 107 7.69 -21.41 15.79
N ASP A 108 7.78 -21.48 14.46
CA ASP A 108 6.66 -21.83 13.59
C ASP A 108 6.35 -23.34 13.67
N PRO A 109 5.13 -23.76 14.09
CA PRO A 109 4.77 -25.18 14.14
C PRO A 109 4.54 -25.79 12.76
N PHE A 110 4.35 -25.00 11.70
CA PHE A 110 4.04 -25.48 10.35
C PHE A 110 5.24 -25.47 9.41
N GLU A 111 6.44 -25.13 9.90
CA GLU A 111 7.67 -25.21 9.12
C GLU A 111 8.01 -26.67 8.80
N GLU A 112 8.56 -26.90 7.60
CA GLU A 112 8.95 -28.24 7.16
C GLU A 112 10.00 -28.83 8.11
N GLY A 113 9.69 -30.00 8.68
CA GLY A 113 10.57 -30.69 9.63
C GLY A 113 10.57 -30.10 11.05
N ALA A 114 9.65 -29.17 11.37
CA ALA A 114 9.45 -28.66 12.73
C ALA A 114 9.12 -29.80 13.70
N LEU A 115 9.81 -29.81 14.85
CA LEU A 115 9.55 -30.75 15.93
C LEU A 115 8.63 -30.10 16.96
N VAL A 116 7.34 -30.38 16.85
CA VAL A 116 6.30 -29.89 17.76
C VAL A 116 6.21 -30.82 18.98
N LEU A 117 6.46 -30.28 20.17
CA LEU A 117 6.35 -30.99 21.45
C LEU A 117 4.93 -30.88 22.02
N TYR A 118 4.28 -29.74 21.81
CA TYR A 118 2.92 -29.50 22.28
C TYR A 118 2.06 -28.86 21.20
N GLU A 119 0.90 -29.46 20.99
CA GLU A 119 -0.20 -28.90 20.21
C GLU A 119 -1.33 -28.47 21.15
N PRO A 120 -1.77 -27.20 21.10
CA PRO A 120 -2.94 -26.74 21.84
C PRO A 120 -4.18 -27.56 21.46
N PRO A 121 -5.07 -27.87 22.42
CA PRO A 121 -6.32 -28.55 22.11
C PRO A 121 -7.19 -27.69 21.18
N VAL A 122 -7.88 -28.35 20.25
CA VAL A 122 -8.89 -27.70 19.41
C VAL A 122 -10.07 -27.25 20.28
N MET A 123 -10.22 -25.94 20.43
CA MET A 123 -11.32 -25.31 21.18
C MET A 123 -12.40 -24.82 20.22
N SER A 124 -13.65 -24.74 20.69
CA SER A 124 -14.73 -24.17 19.88
C SER A 124 -14.50 -22.68 19.62
N ALA A 125 -15.00 -22.16 18.50
CA ALA A 125 -14.87 -20.73 18.16
C ALA A 125 -15.47 -19.82 19.25
N HIS A 126 -16.54 -20.27 19.89
CA HIS A 126 -17.19 -19.54 20.97
C HIS A 126 -16.34 -19.52 22.26
N ASP A 127 -15.66 -20.62 22.59
CA ASP A 127 -14.79 -20.68 23.75
C ASP A 127 -13.52 -19.84 23.54
N LEU A 128 -13.00 -19.77 22.30
CA LEU A 128 -11.87 -18.91 21.94
C LEU A 128 -12.19 -17.41 22.09
N ILE A 129 -13.44 -17.00 21.89
CA ILE A 129 -13.87 -15.60 22.06
C ILE A 129 -14.06 -15.28 23.55
N LYS A 130 -14.59 -16.23 24.33
CA LYS A 130 -14.80 -16.07 25.78
C LYS A 130 -13.49 -16.09 26.57
N THR A 131 -12.53 -16.87 26.14
CA THR A 131 -11.26 -17.03 26.84
C THR A 131 -10.32 -15.86 26.54
N GLU A 132 -9.61 -15.38 27.54
CA GLU A 132 -8.60 -14.34 27.36
C GLU A 132 -7.46 -14.83 26.46
N LYS A 133 -7.14 -14.06 25.41
CA LYS A 133 -6.07 -14.39 24.44
C LYS A 133 -4.70 -14.58 25.08
N GLU A 134 -4.45 -13.97 26.23
CA GLU A 134 -3.19 -14.07 26.98
C GLU A 134 -3.05 -15.37 27.76
N LYS A 135 -4.17 -16.07 28.04
CA LYS A 135 -4.19 -17.35 28.77
C LYS A 135 -4.28 -18.56 27.85
N LEU A 136 -4.47 -18.35 26.54
CA LEU A 136 -4.59 -19.45 25.59
C LEU A 136 -3.28 -20.25 25.51
N PRO A 137 -3.36 -21.59 25.51
CA PRO A 137 -2.20 -22.44 25.24
C PRO A 137 -1.65 -22.17 23.84
N VAL A 138 -0.33 -22.17 23.69
CA VAL A 138 0.39 -21.98 22.42
C VAL A 138 1.20 -23.22 22.09
N HIS A 139 1.50 -23.44 20.81
CA HIS A 139 2.38 -24.54 20.40
C HIS A 139 3.76 -24.41 21.05
N VAL A 140 4.31 -25.56 21.47
CA VAL A 140 5.71 -25.67 21.89
C VAL A 140 6.45 -26.38 20.78
N VAL A 141 7.42 -25.68 20.18
CA VAL A 141 8.20 -26.15 19.04
C VAL A 141 9.67 -26.06 19.42
N VAL A 142 10.45 -27.10 19.11
CA VAL A 142 11.90 -27.10 19.32
C VAL A 142 12.55 -26.09 18.38
N ASP A 143 13.60 -25.41 18.85
CA ASP A 143 14.37 -24.47 18.04
C ASP A 143 14.83 -25.13 16.71
N PRO A 144 14.56 -24.51 15.54
CA PRO A 144 15.00 -25.00 14.25
C PRO A 144 16.50 -25.31 14.16
N VAL A 145 17.35 -24.60 14.93
CA VAL A 145 18.80 -24.85 15.01
C VAL A 145 19.08 -26.26 15.51
N LEU A 146 18.31 -26.73 16.50
CA LEU A 146 18.42 -28.10 17.02
C LEU A 146 17.61 -29.07 16.17
N GLY A 147 16.38 -28.72 15.80
CA GLY A 147 15.47 -29.57 15.04
C GLY A 147 16.07 -30.12 13.75
N LYS A 148 16.87 -29.31 13.03
CA LYS A 148 17.53 -29.69 11.78
C LYS A 148 18.65 -30.72 11.95
N VAL A 149 19.31 -30.74 13.11
CA VAL A 149 20.47 -31.62 13.37
C VAL A 149 20.06 -32.95 14.02
N LEU A 150 18.88 -33.01 14.65
CA LEU A 150 18.41 -34.20 15.34
C LEU A 150 18.05 -35.33 14.37
N ARG A 151 18.65 -36.50 14.61
CA ARG A 151 18.28 -37.78 13.99
C ARG A 151 16.91 -38.26 14.46
N PRO A 152 16.19 -39.13 13.72
CA PRO A 152 14.83 -39.55 14.08
C PRO A 152 14.65 -40.05 15.53
N HIS A 153 15.53 -40.93 16.01
CA HIS A 153 15.48 -41.42 17.40
C HIS A 153 15.76 -40.32 18.44
N GLN A 154 16.55 -39.30 18.10
CA GLN A 154 16.82 -38.17 19.00
C GLN A 154 15.59 -37.26 19.09
N ARG A 155 14.85 -37.09 17.97
CA ARG A 155 13.58 -36.36 17.97
C ARG A 155 12.56 -37.03 18.87
N GLU A 156 12.44 -38.35 18.78
CA GLU A 156 11.59 -39.16 19.66
C GLU A 156 12.04 -39.08 21.13
N GLY A 157 13.35 -39.14 21.39
CA GLY A 157 13.92 -39.01 22.72
C GLY A 157 13.64 -37.65 23.37
N VAL A 158 13.76 -36.55 22.61
CA VAL A 158 13.41 -35.19 23.09
C VAL A 158 11.92 -35.08 23.38
N LYS A 159 11.06 -35.63 22.52
CA LYS A 159 9.61 -35.67 22.75
C LYS A 159 9.27 -36.46 24.01
N PHE A 160 9.87 -37.64 24.18
CA PHE A 160 9.70 -38.48 25.36
C PHE A 160 10.14 -37.76 26.64
N LEU A 161 11.32 -37.12 26.62
CA LEU A 161 11.83 -36.38 27.76
C LEU A 161 10.87 -35.24 28.14
N TRP A 162 10.38 -34.49 27.16
CA TRP A 162 9.44 -33.41 27.38
C TRP A 162 8.11 -33.91 27.97
N ASP A 163 7.57 -35.02 27.46
CA ASP A 163 6.34 -35.64 27.97
C ASP A 163 6.48 -36.11 29.43
N CYS A 164 7.66 -36.63 29.80
CA CYS A 164 7.97 -37.05 31.16
C CYS A 164 8.12 -35.84 32.11
N VAL A 165 8.91 -34.83 31.72
CA VAL A 165 9.17 -33.64 32.55
C VAL A 165 7.92 -32.79 32.74
N THR A 166 7.03 -32.75 31.75
CA THR A 166 5.74 -32.04 31.86
C THR A 166 4.63 -32.86 32.50
N GLY A 167 4.91 -34.09 32.97
CA GLY A 167 3.94 -34.96 33.65
C GLY A 167 2.81 -35.45 32.74
N ARG A 168 2.98 -35.39 31.42
CA ARG A 168 1.96 -35.81 30.44
C ARG A 168 1.93 -37.31 30.23
N ARG A 169 3.07 -37.97 30.42
CA ARG A 169 3.19 -39.42 30.20
C ARG A 169 2.72 -40.26 31.38
N ILE A 170 2.94 -39.79 32.61
CA ILE A 170 2.52 -40.48 33.83
C ILE A 170 1.60 -39.54 34.60
N PRO A 171 0.27 -39.72 34.53
CA PRO A 171 -0.65 -38.95 35.36
C PRO A 171 -0.44 -39.33 36.83
N ASN A 172 -0.31 -38.32 37.71
CA ASN A 172 -0.21 -38.46 39.18
C ASN A 172 1.14 -38.95 39.75
N SER A 173 2.27 -38.60 39.12
CA SER A 173 3.60 -38.73 39.75
C SER A 173 3.93 -37.56 40.67
#